data_AF-A0A2L2Z4Y3-F1
#
_entry.id   AF-A0A2L2Z4Y3-F1
#
_cell.length_a   1.000
_cell.length_b   1.000
_cell.length_c   1.000
_cell.angle_alpha   90.00
_cell.angle_beta   90.00
_cell.angle_gamma   90.00
#
_symmetry.space_group_name_H-M   'P 1'
#
loop_
_entity.id
_entity.type
_entity.pdbx_description
1 polymer ?
#
loop_
_entity_poly.entity_id
_entity_poly.type
_entity_poly.pdbx_seq_one_letter_code
_entity_poly.pdbx_strand_id
1 'polypeptide(L)' 'MHKTVNVRVITMDAALEVAIQPDTTGRQLFDQVVKTIGMREIWFFGLQNTDSKGLTTWKNLYKKDHNQEDKKGNHLQL' A
#
# COMPACT_ATOMS: atom_id res chain seq x y z
N MET A 1 21.18 -4.22 9.08
CA MET A 1 20.61 -3.52 7.91
C MET A 1 19.19 -4.03 7.68
N HIS A 2 18.17 -3.20 7.87
CA HIS A 2 16.78 -3.59 7.60
C HIS A 2 16.58 -3.56 6.08
N LYS A 3 16.16 -4.68 5.48
CA LYS A 3 15.87 -4.76 4.02
C LYS A 3 14.59 -3.98 3.74
N THR A 4 14.66 -3.02 2.83
CA THR A 4 13.48 -2.30 2.33
C THR A 4 12.71 -3.15 1.32
N VAL A 5 11.39 -2.98 1.29
CA VAL A 5 10.48 -3.61 0.33
C VAL A 5 9.98 -2.53 -0.62
N ASN A 6 10.10 -2.77 -1.93
CA ASN A 6 9.54 -1.87 -2.93
C ASN A 6 8.08 -2.21 -3.18
N VAL A 7 7.22 -1.20 -3.08
CA VAL A 7 5.78 -1.31 -3.28
C VAL A 7 5.36 -0.34 -4.38
N ARG A 8 4.55 -0.83 -5.32
CA ARG A 8 3.96 -0.01 -6.36
C ARG A 8 2.53 0.33 -6.01
N VAL A 9 2.19 1.61 -6.03
CA VAL A 9 0.86 2.14 -5.75
C VAL A 9 0.31 2.78 -7.01
N ILE A 10 -0.87 2.37 -7.44
CA ILE A 10 -1.52 2.85 -8.67
C ILE A 10 -2.77 3.62 -8.26
N THR A 11 -2.81 4.91 -8.59
CA THR A 11 -4.01 5.75 -8.52
C THR A 11 -4.67 5.80 -9.90
N MET A 12 -5.81 6.48 -10.03
CA MET A 12 -6.48 6.63 -11.34
C MET A 12 -5.63 7.37 -12.38
N ASP A 13 -4.76 8.27 -11.94
CA ASP A 13 -4.01 9.21 -12.78
C ASP A 13 -2.48 9.01 -12.73
N ALA A 14 -1.97 8.21 -11.79
CA ALA A 14 -0.55 8.03 -11.58
C ALA A 14 -0.18 6.62 -11.08
N ALA A 15 1.10 6.27 -11.25
CA ALA A 15 1.71 5.13 -10.59
C ALA A 15 2.95 5.60 -9.83
N LEU A 16 3.05 5.20 -8.57
CA LEU A 16 4.09 5.57 -7.63
C LEU A 16 4.85 4.32 -7.21
N GLU A 17 6.17 4.41 -7.10
CA GLU A 17 7.00 3.37 -6.49
C GLU A 17 7.57 3.90 -5.17
N VAL A 18 7.35 3.15 -4.10
CA VAL A 18 7.71 3.55 -2.74
C VAL A 18 8.50 2.43 -2.08
N ALA A 19 9.68 2.75 -1.54
CA ALA A 19 10.44 1.84 -0.70
C ALA A 19 10.00 1.99 0.75
N ILE A 20 9.51 0.90 1.35
CA ILE A 20 9.06 0.86 2.75
C ILE A 20 9.90 -0.09 3.59
N GLN A 21 9.88 0.09 4.90
CA GLN A 21 10.43 -0.90 5.82
C GLN A 21 9.41 -2.03 6.05
N PRO A 22 9.83 -3.26 6.38
CA PRO A 22 8.92 -4.40 6.57
C PRO A 22 7.92 -4.21 7.72
N ASP A 23 8.22 -3.32 8.67
CA ASP A 23 7.36 -2.96 9.79
C ASP A 23 6.42 -1.77 9.50
N THR A 24 6.49 -1.22 8.29
CA THR A 24 5.62 -0.11 7.86
C THR A 24 4.18 -0.60 7.80
N THR A 25 3.30 0.10 8.52
CA THR A 25 1.87 -0.22 8.54
C THR A 25 1.16 0.29 7.30
N GLY A 26 0.00 -0.31 6.97
CA GLY A 26 -0.86 0.18 5.90
C GLY A 26 -1.22 1.66 6.02
N ARG A 27 -1.45 2.16 7.24
CA ARG A 27 -1.71 3.59 7.48
C ARG A 27 -0.52 4.49 7.12
N GLN A 28 0.70 4.10 7.52
CA GLN A 28 1.90 4.87 7.21
C GLN A 28 2.14 4.96 5.70
N LEU A 29 1.95 3.84 5.00
CA LEU A 29 2.04 3.83 3.54
C LEU A 29 0.95 4.72 2.90
N PHE A 30 -0.30 4.61 3.37
CA PHE A 30 -1.40 5.43 2.87
C PHE A 30 -1.15 6.92 3.07
N ASP A 31 -0.75 7.33 4.28
CA ASP A 31 -0.45 8.73 4.63
C ASP A 31 0.70 9.28 3.77
N GLN A 32 1.72 8.46 3.46
CA GLN A 32 2.81 8.85 2.57
C GLN A 32 2.33 9.07 1.13
N VAL A 33 1.47 8.19 0.61
CA VAL A 33 0.96 8.32 -0.76
C VAL A 33 0.05 9.54 -0.91
N VAL A 34 -0.94 9.71 -0.03
CA VAL A 34 -1.87 10.85 -0.10
C VAL A 34 -1.14 12.20 0.03
N LYS A 35 -0.09 12.24 0.87
CA LYS A 35 0.78 13.41 0.97
C LYS A 35 1.57 13.68 -0.32
N THR A 36 2.06 12.62 -0.98
CA THR A 36 2.86 12.74 -2.22
C THR A 36 2.02 13.26 -3.38
N ILE A 37 0.76 12.79 -3.50
CA ILE A 37 -0.17 13.26 -4.55
C ILE A 37 -0.94 14.53 -4.16
N GLY A 38 -0.76 15.05 -2.95
CA GLY A 38 -1.43 16.27 -2.48
C GLY A 38 -2.92 16.10 -2.19
N MET A 39 -3.40 14.88 -1.95
CA MET A 39 -4.80 14.58 -1.68
C MET A 39 -5.18 14.97 -0.25
N ARG A 40 -6.28 15.73 -0.09
CA ARG A 40 -6.80 16.16 1.22
C ARG A 40 -8.04 15.39 1.66
N GLU A 41 -8.89 14.98 0.73
CA GLU A 41 -10.15 14.28 1.00
C GLU A 41 -9.95 12.77 1.13
N ILE A 42 -9.12 12.37 2.09
CA ILE A 42 -8.67 10.97 2.24
C ILE A 42 -9.75 10.01 2.76
N TRP A 43 -10.85 10.53 3.29
CA TRP A 43 -11.91 9.74 3.96
C TRP A 43 -12.63 8.76 3.04
N PHE A 44 -12.58 8.99 1.73
CA PHE A 44 -13.21 8.15 0.72
C PHE A 44 -12.28 7.06 0.17
N PHE A 45 -10.99 7.11 0.52
CA PHE A 45 -9.95 6.29 -0.08
C PHE A 45 -9.37 5.28 0.91
N GLY A 46 -8.77 4.23 0.35
CA GLY A 46 -8.07 3.20 1.10
C GLY A 46 -7.03 2.52 0.23
N LEU A 47 -6.29 1.57 0.79
CA LEU A 47 -5.39 0.74 0.00
C LEU A 47 -6.09 -0.56 -0.34
N GLN A 48 -6.05 -0.94 -1.60
CA GLN A 48 -6.56 -2.22 -2.08
C GLN A 48 -5.39 -3.08 -2.58
N ASN A 49 -5.41 -4.38 -2.29
CA ASN A 49 -4.46 -5.35 -2.84
C ASN A 49 -5.21 -6.46 -3.57
N THR A 50 -4.68 -6.89 -4.71
CA THR A 50 -5.12 -8.08 -5.42
C THR A 50 -4.13 -9.20 -5.15
N ASP A 51 -4.60 -10.30 -4.58
CA ASP A 51 -3.75 -11.45 -4.30
C ASP A 51 -3.42 -12.26 -5.58
N SER A 52 -2.56 -13.26 -5.45
CA SER A 52 -2.19 -14.15 -6.56
C SER A 52 -3.36 -14.96 -7.12
N LYS A 53 -4.53 -14.97 -6.47
CA LYS A 53 -5.75 -15.66 -6.89
C LYS A 53 -6.74 -14.70 -7.55
N GLY A 54 -6.37 -13.43 -7.73
CA GLY A 54 -7.24 -12.40 -8.30
C GLY A 54 -8.27 -11.87 -7.32
N LEU A 55 -8.20 -12.22 -6.03
CA LEU A 55 -9.10 -11.70 -5.01
C LEU A 55 -8.62 -10.32 -4.58
N THR A 56 -9.50 -9.35 -4.78
CA THR A 56 -9.23 -7.97 -4.42
C THR A 56 -9.78 -7.66 -3.03
N THR A 57 -8.91 -7.18 -2.14
CA THR A 57 -9.25 -6.90 -0.74
C THR A 57 -8.77 -5.52 -0.31
N TRP A 58 -9.60 -4.84 0.50
CA TRP A 58 -9.20 -3.59 1.15
C TRP A 58 -8.29 -3.88 2.33
N LYS A 59 -7.10 -3.29 2.35
CA LYS A 59 -6.19 -3.37 3.49
C LYS A 59 -6.77 -2.59 4.66
N ASN A 60 -6.74 -3.21 5.83
CA ASN A 60 -7.05 -2.52 7.08
C ASN A 60 -5.86 -1.66 7.48
N LEU A 61 -6.00 -0.34 7.38
CA LEU A 61 -4.94 0.63 7.66
C LEU A 61 -4.48 0.60 9.13
N TYR A 62 -5.35 0.17 10.06
CA TYR A 62 -5.10 0.26 11.50
C TYR A 62 -4.59 -1.04 12.13
N LYS A 63 -4.51 -2.14 11.37
CA LYS A 63 -3.88 -3.38 11.83
C LYS A 63 -2.42 -3.42 11.36
N LYS A 64 -1.49 -3.72 12.27
CA LYS A 64 -0.11 -4.03 11.90
C LYS A 64 -0.11 -5.25 10.98
N ASP A 65 0.47 -5.11 9.80
CA ASP A 65 0.72 -6.22 8.87
C ASP A 65 1.74 -7.18 9.51
N HIS A 66 1.24 -8.23 10.15
CA HIS A 66 2.08 -9.31 10.68
C HIS A 66 1.85 -10.65 9.99
N ASN A 67 1.11 -10.67 8.88
CA ASN A 67 0.97 -11.90 8.10
C ASN A 67 0.47 -11.59 6.67
N GLN A 68 1.37 -11.10 5.82
CA GLN A 68 1.14 -11.18 4.38
C GLN A 68 2.29 -11.99 3.81
N GLU A 69 2.05 -13.29 3.65
CA GLU A 69 3.01 -14.21 3.03
C GLU A 69 3.54 -13.59 1.73
N ASP A 70 4.86 -13.42 1.69
CA ASP A 70 5.64 -12.93 0.57
C ASP A 70 5.29 -13.69 -0.72
N LYS A 71 4.37 -13.13 -1.51
CA LYS A 71 4.24 -13.45 -2.93
C LYS A 71 4.70 -12.26 -3.74
N LYS A 72 5.86 -12.46 -4.38
CA LYS A 72 6.52 -11.50 -5.27
C LYS A 72 5.52 -10.84 -6.22
N GLY A 73 5.37 -9.51 -6.09
CA GLY A 73 4.60 -8.66 -7.00
C GLY A 73 3.30 -8.11 -6.40
N ASN A 74 3.36 -7.42 -5.25
CA ASN A 74 2.18 -6.75 -4.69
C ASN A 74 1.96 -5.38 -5.36
N HIS A 75 0.95 -5.31 -6.21
CA HIS A 75 0.45 -4.05 -6.78
C HIS A 75 -0.70 -3.56 -5.89
N LEU A 76 -0.55 -2.37 -5.30
CA LEU A 76 -1.62 -1.75 -4.53
C LEU A 76 -2.35 -0.72 -5.38
N GLN A 77 -3.67 -0.64 -5.24
CA GLN A 77 -4.51 0.37 -5.87
C GLN A 77 -5.13 1.28 -4.81
N LEU A 78 -5.29 2.56 -5.15
CA LEU A 78 -5.81 3.61 -4.27
C LEU A 78 -7.14 4.15 -4.80
#